data_AF-A0A412CNA3-F1
#
_entry.id   AF-A0A412CNA3-F1
#
_cell.length_a   1.000
_cell.length_b   1.000
_cell.length_c   1.000
_cell.angle_alpha   90.00
_cell.angle_beta   90.00
_cell.angle_gamma   90.00
#
_symmetry.space_group_name_H-M   'P 1'
#
loop_
_entity.id
_entity.type
_entity.pdbx_description
1 polymer ?
#
loop_
_entity_poly.entity_id
_entity_poly.type
_entity_poly.pdbx_seq_one_letter_code
_entity_poly.pdbx_strand_id
1 'polypeptide(L)'
;MIYRFTIISDEVDDFVREIQIDPEATFYDFHEAILKSVGYKNDQMTSFFICDDDWEKGKEVTLEEMDDNPEMDSWVMKDTTISELVEDEKQKLLYVFDYITERCFFIELSEIITGKDMDGAKCTKKSGDAPKQTVDFEEMAAASGSLDLDENFYGDQDFDMEDFDQEGFDIGGDASTPYEEEKF
;
A
#
# COMPACT_ATOMS: atom_id res chain seq x y z
N MET A 1 13.09 -12.60 -24.29
CA MET A 1 11.71 -12.06 -24.45
C MET A 1 11.66 -10.71 -23.75
N ILE A 2 10.71 -9.83 -24.07
CA ILE A 2 10.57 -8.55 -23.36
C ILE A 2 9.12 -8.34 -22.96
N TYR A 3 8.87 -8.05 -21.69
CA TYR A 3 7.57 -7.62 -21.20
C TYR A 3 7.46 -6.10 -21.29
N ARG A 4 6.33 -5.60 -21.78
CA ARG A 4 5.98 -4.17 -21.74
C ARG A 4 4.81 -3.93 -20.80
N PHE A 5 5.09 -3.26 -19.69
CA PHE A 5 4.09 -2.80 -18.75
C PHE A 5 3.67 -1.35 -19.04
N THR A 6 2.38 -1.10 -18.99
CA THR A 6 1.82 0.27 -18.95
C THR A 6 1.42 0.57 -17.52
N ILE A 7 1.78 1.76 -17.05
CA ILE A 7 1.55 2.23 -15.68
C ILE A 7 0.76 3.53 -15.76
N ILE A 8 -0.34 3.59 -15.01
CA ILE A 8 -1.20 4.77 -14.86
C ILE A 8 -1.45 5.06 -13.37
N SER A 9 -1.96 6.24 -13.10
CA SER A 9 -2.36 6.69 -11.76
C SER A 9 -3.75 7.31 -11.87
N ASP A 10 -4.59 7.05 -10.89
CA ASP A 10 -5.90 7.67 -10.72
C ASP A 10 -5.81 9.10 -10.15
N GLU A 11 -4.68 9.48 -9.56
CA GLU A 11 -4.45 10.81 -9.01
C GLU A 11 -4.08 11.85 -10.08
N VAL A 12 -3.54 11.42 -11.21
CA VAL A 12 -3.04 12.31 -12.27
C VAL A 12 -3.46 11.78 -13.64
N ASP A 13 -4.49 12.41 -14.22
CA ASP A 13 -5.14 11.98 -15.48
C ASP A 13 -4.17 11.71 -16.66
N ASP A 14 -3.14 12.55 -16.81
CA ASP A 14 -2.21 12.47 -17.95
C ASP A 14 -0.96 11.60 -17.67
N PHE A 15 -0.89 10.98 -16.49
CA PHE A 15 0.27 10.17 -16.08
C PHE A 15 0.28 8.81 -16.77
N VAL A 16 1.31 8.60 -17.61
CA VAL A 16 1.59 7.30 -18.23
C VAL A 16 3.08 7.02 -18.18
N ARG A 17 3.45 5.81 -17.75
CA ARG A 17 4.79 5.25 -17.98
C ARG A 17 4.64 3.95 -18.76
N GLU A 18 5.55 3.71 -19.71
CA GLU A 18 5.72 2.38 -20.29
C GLU A 18 7.11 1.88 -19.92
N ILE A 19 7.18 0.73 -19.25
CA ILE A 19 8.43 0.09 -18.84
C ILE A 19 8.55 -1.23 -19.59
N GLN A 20 9.69 -1.39 -20.25
CA GLN A 20 10.11 -2.66 -20.83
C GLN A 20 11.11 -3.32 -19.89
N ILE A 21 10.94 -4.61 -19.63
CA ILE A 21 11.79 -5.37 -18.73
C ILE A 21 11.93 -6.82 -19.21
N ASP A 22 13.05 -7.43 -18.89
CA ASP A 22 13.23 -8.88 -19.03
C ASP A 22 12.27 -9.63 -18.09
N PRO A 23 11.44 -10.58 -18.56
CA PRO A 23 10.61 -11.40 -17.68
C PRO A 23 11.39 -12.15 -16.59
N GLU A 24 12.66 -12.48 -16.84
CA GLU A 24 13.53 -13.14 -15.84
C GLU A 24 14.11 -12.17 -14.81
N ALA A 25 13.87 -10.86 -14.97
CA ALA A 25 14.23 -9.88 -13.95
C ALA A 25 13.33 -10.01 -12.72
N THR A 26 13.82 -9.51 -11.59
CA THR A 26 13.11 -9.56 -10.32
C THR A 26 12.05 -8.46 -10.23
N PHE A 27 11.07 -8.64 -9.35
CA PHE A 27 10.16 -7.55 -8.98
C PHE A 27 10.91 -6.35 -8.37
N TYR A 28 12.08 -6.58 -7.76
CA TYR A 28 12.95 -5.50 -7.27
C TYR A 28 13.51 -4.65 -8.41
N ASP A 29 13.96 -5.28 -9.51
CA ASP A 29 14.40 -4.56 -10.71
C ASP A 29 13.27 -3.70 -11.30
N PHE A 30 12.03 -4.23 -11.25
CA PHE A 30 10.85 -3.50 -11.70
C PHE A 30 10.52 -2.32 -10.78
N HIS A 31 10.57 -2.52 -9.46
CA HIS A 31 10.45 -1.47 -8.44
C HIS A 31 11.45 -0.34 -8.68
N GLU A 32 12.73 -0.65 -8.85
CA GLU A 32 13.76 0.36 -9.14
C GLU A 32 13.48 1.12 -10.44
N ALA A 33 12.99 0.42 -11.47
CA ALA A 33 12.61 1.03 -12.74
C ALA A 33 11.44 2.01 -12.59
N ILE A 34 10.44 1.65 -11.78
CA ILE A 34 9.30 2.50 -11.46
C ILE A 34 9.81 3.75 -10.73
N LEU A 35 10.50 3.59 -9.59
CA LEU A 35 11.03 4.69 -8.78
C LEU A 35 11.86 5.66 -9.63
N LYS A 36 12.77 5.15 -10.45
CA LYS A 36 13.60 5.96 -11.36
C LYS A 36 12.77 6.71 -12.40
N SER A 37 11.70 6.11 -12.92
CA SER A 37 10.84 6.72 -13.94
C SER A 37 10.00 7.89 -13.38
N VAL A 38 9.60 7.78 -12.11
CA VAL A 38 8.77 8.77 -11.41
C VAL A 38 9.57 9.76 -10.55
N GLY A 39 10.85 9.47 -10.27
CA GLY A 39 11.74 10.33 -9.48
C GLY A 39 11.55 10.17 -7.97
N TYR A 40 11.05 9.02 -7.53
CA TYR A 40 10.84 8.71 -6.12
C TYR A 40 12.14 8.21 -5.46
N LYS A 41 12.24 8.42 -4.15
CA LYS A 41 13.29 7.84 -3.32
C LYS A 41 12.94 6.40 -2.95
N ASN A 42 13.95 5.57 -2.76
CA ASN A 42 13.76 4.20 -2.27
C ASN A 42 13.80 4.18 -0.73
N ASP A 43 12.83 4.85 -0.10
CA ASP A 43 12.76 5.02 1.37
C ASP A 43 11.36 4.74 1.94
N GLN A 44 10.41 4.29 1.12
CA GLN A 44 9.06 3.90 1.52
C GLN A 44 8.90 2.39 1.41
N MET A 45 8.02 1.82 2.25
CA MET A 45 7.55 0.45 2.07
C MET A 45 6.63 0.38 0.87
N THR A 46 6.89 -0.57 -0.02
CA THR A 46 6.12 -0.76 -1.25
C THR A 46 5.84 -2.25 -1.47
N SER A 47 4.71 -2.59 -2.08
CA SER A 47 4.42 -3.95 -2.55
C SER A 47 3.76 -3.95 -3.92
N PHE A 48 3.93 -5.04 -4.65
CA PHE A 48 3.10 -5.37 -5.81
C PHE A 48 1.96 -6.29 -5.37
N PHE A 49 0.78 -6.11 -5.94
CA PHE A 49 -0.33 -7.05 -5.83
C PHE A 49 -0.69 -7.55 -7.22
N ILE A 50 -0.64 -8.86 -7.43
CA ILE A 50 -1.19 -9.49 -8.64
C ILE A 50 -2.71 -9.49 -8.48
N CYS A 51 -3.41 -8.90 -9.44
CA CYS A 51 -4.84 -8.68 -9.37
C CYS A 51 -5.60 -9.54 -10.37
N ASP A 52 -6.90 -9.68 -10.14
CA ASP A 52 -7.84 -10.21 -11.12
C ASP A 52 -8.31 -9.13 -12.12
N ASP A 53 -9.29 -9.49 -12.95
CA ASP A 53 -9.87 -8.60 -13.95
C ASP A 53 -10.62 -7.40 -13.35
N ASP A 54 -11.02 -7.45 -12.08
CA ASP A 54 -11.74 -6.38 -11.38
C ASP A 54 -10.83 -5.52 -10.48
N TRP A 55 -9.50 -5.71 -10.58
CA TRP A 55 -8.47 -5.06 -9.75
C TRP A 55 -8.54 -5.46 -8.26
N GLU A 56 -9.12 -6.62 -7.94
CA GLU A 56 -9.08 -7.15 -6.58
C GLU A 56 -7.66 -7.67 -6.26
N LYS A 57 -7.14 -7.28 -5.10
CA LYS A 57 -5.79 -7.66 -4.64
C LYS A 57 -5.74 -9.17 -4.38
N GLY A 58 -4.89 -9.87 -5.13
CA GLY A 58 -4.60 -11.29 -4.93
C GLY A 58 -3.27 -11.49 -4.21
N LYS A 59 -2.27 -12.03 -4.92
CA LYS A 59 -0.95 -12.32 -4.36
C LYS A 59 -0.17 -11.03 -4.12
N GLU A 60 0.39 -10.87 -2.93
CA GLU A 60 1.27 -9.75 -2.58
C GLU A 60 2.75 -10.14 -2.73
N VAL A 61 3.56 -9.23 -3.27
CA VAL A 61 5.03 -9.30 -3.34
C VAL A 61 5.61 -8.10 -2.62
N THR A 62 6.21 -8.33 -1.45
CA THR A 62 6.70 -7.29 -0.54
C THR A 62 8.15 -6.89 -0.82
N LEU A 63 8.51 -5.64 -0.54
CA LEU A 63 9.87 -5.15 -0.72
C LEU A 63 10.90 -5.87 0.17
N GLU A 64 10.50 -6.18 1.40
CA GLU A 64 11.28 -6.95 2.37
C GLU A 64 10.37 -8.03 2.97
N GLU A 65 10.98 -9.08 3.53
CA GLU A 65 10.27 -10.16 4.22
C GLU A 65 9.52 -9.59 5.42
N MET A 66 8.19 -9.71 5.41
CA MET A 66 7.33 -9.21 6.49
C MET A 66 6.81 -10.32 7.41
N ASP A 67 6.95 -11.58 7.01
CA ASP A 67 6.44 -12.73 7.75
C ASP A 67 7.58 -13.65 8.20
N ASP A 68 7.64 -13.93 9.49
CA ASP A 68 8.61 -14.84 10.10
C ASP A 68 8.09 -16.30 10.12
N ASN A 69 6.87 -16.55 9.62
CA ASN A 69 6.25 -17.87 9.63
C ASN A 69 6.71 -18.71 8.42
N PRO A 70 7.54 -19.75 8.63
CA PRO A 70 8.04 -20.59 7.54
C PRO A 70 6.97 -21.45 6.86
N GLU A 71 5.74 -21.48 7.38
CA GLU A 71 4.62 -22.23 6.80
C GLU A 71 3.79 -21.42 5.78
N MET A 72 4.01 -20.10 5.66
CA MET A 72 3.33 -19.28 4.65
C MET A 72 4.29 -18.88 3.53
N ASP A 73 3.80 -18.99 2.29
CA ASP A 73 4.54 -18.54 1.11
C ASP A 73 4.66 -17.01 1.13
N SER A 74 5.84 -16.52 1.52
CA SER A 74 6.22 -15.10 1.44
C SER A 74 6.86 -14.82 0.08
N TRP A 75 6.35 -13.83 -0.64
CA TRP A 75 6.93 -13.39 -1.92
C TRP A 75 7.70 -12.10 -1.71
N VAL A 76 9.01 -12.15 -1.86
CA VAL A 76 9.89 -10.99 -1.68
C VAL A 76 10.39 -10.53 -3.04
N MET A 77 10.33 -9.20 -3.27
CA MET A 77 10.66 -8.61 -4.56
C MET A 77 12.04 -9.00 -5.10
N LYS A 78 13.02 -9.20 -4.21
CA LYS A 78 14.41 -9.54 -4.57
C LYS A 78 14.58 -10.99 -5.04
N ASP A 79 13.69 -11.88 -4.61
CA ASP A 79 13.81 -13.33 -4.85
C ASP A 79 12.79 -13.84 -5.87
N THR A 80 11.75 -13.05 -6.15
CA THR A 80 10.68 -13.40 -7.10
C THR A 80 10.93 -12.75 -8.47
N THR A 81 10.95 -13.58 -9.50
CA THR A 81 11.02 -13.12 -10.90
C THR A 81 9.65 -12.69 -11.41
N ILE A 82 9.61 -11.81 -12.41
CA ILE A 82 8.34 -11.33 -12.97
C ILE A 82 7.58 -12.48 -13.64
N SER A 83 8.28 -13.33 -14.41
CA SER A 83 7.69 -14.49 -15.07
C SER A 83 7.07 -15.53 -14.13
N GLU A 84 7.45 -15.55 -12.86
CA GLU A 84 6.90 -16.50 -11.88
C GLU A 84 5.44 -16.18 -11.50
N LEU A 85 5.04 -14.91 -11.61
CA LEU A 85 3.71 -14.45 -11.23
C LEU A 85 2.94 -13.77 -12.39
N VAL A 86 3.64 -13.39 -13.46
CA VAL A 86 3.08 -12.71 -14.63
C VAL A 86 3.49 -13.44 -15.91
N GLU A 87 2.54 -14.04 -16.59
CA GLU A 87 2.73 -14.91 -17.75
C GLU A 87 1.94 -14.46 -18.98
N ASP A 88 0.80 -13.79 -18.78
CA ASP A 88 -0.18 -13.47 -19.82
C ASP A 88 -0.34 -11.96 -20.04
N GLU A 89 -0.52 -11.58 -21.30
CA GLU A 89 -0.96 -10.22 -21.66
C GLU A 89 -2.29 -9.89 -20.97
N LYS A 90 -2.45 -8.63 -20.58
CA LYS A 90 -3.60 -8.09 -19.83
C LYS A 90 -3.65 -8.43 -18.35
N GLN A 91 -2.70 -9.20 -17.80
CA GLN A 91 -2.59 -9.32 -16.35
C GLN A 91 -2.39 -7.95 -15.69
N LYS A 92 -3.09 -7.77 -14.58
CA LYS A 92 -3.17 -6.52 -13.81
C LYS A 92 -2.38 -6.63 -12.53
N LEU A 93 -1.69 -5.56 -12.20
CA LEU A 93 -0.93 -5.43 -10.96
C LEU A 93 -1.19 -4.06 -10.33
N LEU A 94 -1.29 -4.02 -9.01
CA LEU A 94 -1.23 -2.76 -8.26
C LEU A 94 0.15 -2.63 -7.64
N TYR A 95 0.77 -1.47 -7.79
CA TYR A 95 1.99 -1.12 -7.08
C TYR A 95 1.66 -0.10 -6.00
N VAL A 96 1.54 -0.56 -4.76
CA VAL A 96 1.24 0.28 -3.61
C VAL A 96 2.53 0.92 -3.13
N PHE A 97 2.57 2.25 -3.15
CA PHE A 97 3.75 3.03 -2.74
C PHE A 97 3.53 3.86 -1.47
N ASP A 98 2.28 3.92 -0.98
CA ASP A 98 1.92 4.52 0.30
C ASP A 98 0.79 3.71 0.94
N TYR A 99 1.11 2.98 2.01
CA TYR A 99 0.15 2.16 2.76
C TYR A 99 -0.79 2.97 3.64
N ILE A 100 -0.38 4.16 4.08
CA ILE A 100 -1.17 4.96 5.03
C ILE A 100 -2.38 5.55 4.31
N THR A 101 -2.17 5.99 3.08
CA THR A 101 -3.22 6.60 2.24
C THR A 101 -3.68 5.69 1.11
N GLU A 102 -3.20 4.45 1.08
CA GLU A 102 -3.52 3.40 0.10
C GLU A 102 -3.26 3.79 -1.36
N ARG A 103 -2.28 4.66 -1.61
CA ARG A 103 -1.98 5.16 -2.95
C ARG A 103 -1.17 4.14 -3.75
N CYS A 104 -1.56 3.98 -5.01
CA CYS A 104 -0.96 2.98 -5.87
C CYS A 104 -0.90 3.40 -7.34
N PHE A 105 -0.05 2.70 -8.08
CA PHE A 105 -0.11 2.72 -9.54
C PHE A 105 -0.85 1.48 -10.05
N PHE A 106 -1.63 1.69 -11.10
CA PHE A 106 -2.30 0.65 -11.85
C PHE A 106 -1.39 0.21 -12.99
N ILE A 107 -1.05 -1.07 -13.03
CA ILE A 107 -0.09 -1.64 -13.96
C ILE A 107 -0.78 -2.75 -14.78
N GLU A 108 -0.57 -2.75 -16.09
CA GLU A 108 -1.03 -3.81 -17.00
C GLU A 108 0.13 -4.34 -17.83
N LEU A 109 0.31 -5.67 -17.90
CA LEU A 109 1.18 -6.29 -18.90
C LEU A 109 0.57 -6.12 -20.29
N SER A 110 1.02 -5.10 -21.00
CA SER A 110 0.37 -4.63 -22.23
C SER A 110 0.79 -5.39 -23.48
N GLU A 111 2.01 -5.92 -23.52
CA GLU A 111 2.51 -6.73 -24.65
C GLU A 111 3.66 -7.63 -24.18
N ILE A 112 3.72 -8.84 -24.74
CA ILE A 112 4.84 -9.77 -24.64
C ILE A 112 5.57 -9.83 -25.98
N ILE A 113 6.76 -9.23 -26.05
CA ILE A 113 7.55 -9.13 -27.28
C ILE A 113 8.51 -10.33 -27.37
N THR A 114 8.21 -11.24 -28.29
CA THR A 114 9.02 -12.44 -28.54
C THR A 114 10.20 -12.17 -29.50
N GLY A 115 11.25 -12.99 -29.44
CA GLY A 115 12.40 -12.90 -30.35
C GLY A 115 13.32 -11.68 -30.13
N LYS A 116 13.16 -10.99 -29.00
CA LYS A 116 14.05 -9.93 -28.52
C LYS A 116 14.41 -10.20 -27.08
N ASP A 117 15.61 -9.79 -26.71
CA ASP A 117 16.13 -9.85 -25.35
C ASP A 117 16.63 -8.47 -24.95
N MET A 118 16.59 -8.18 -23.66
CA MET A 118 17.15 -6.97 -23.08
C MET A 118 17.70 -7.30 -21.70
N ASP A 119 18.72 -6.56 -21.29
CA ASP A 119 19.20 -6.66 -19.92
C ASP A 119 18.53 -5.60 -19.04
N GLY A 120 17.92 -6.04 -17.95
CA GLY A 120 17.29 -5.18 -16.94
C GLY A 120 16.04 -4.46 -17.44
N ALA A 121 15.80 -3.26 -16.89
CA ALA A 121 14.55 -2.51 -17.08
C ALA A 121 14.78 -1.14 -17.71
N LYS A 122 13.86 -0.72 -18.59
CA LYS A 122 13.91 0.57 -19.27
C LYS A 122 12.53 1.20 -19.40
N CYS A 123 12.38 2.42 -18.88
CA CYS A 123 11.24 3.27 -19.21
C CYS A 123 11.37 3.76 -20.67
N THR A 124 10.41 3.36 -21.51
CA THR A 124 10.38 3.66 -22.95
C THR A 124 9.46 4.83 -23.31
N LYS A 125 8.50 5.15 -22.43
CA LYS A 125 7.59 6.28 -22.58
C LYS A 125 7.34 6.96 -21.24
N LYS A 126 7.31 8.29 -21.27
CA LYS A 126 7.02 9.16 -20.14
C LYS A 126 6.05 10.26 -20.58
N SER A 127 4.85 10.29 -20.01
CA SER A 127 3.83 11.32 -20.22
C SER A 127 3.23 11.73 -18.89
N GLY A 128 2.92 13.01 -18.72
CA GLY A 128 2.42 13.56 -17.46
C GLY A 128 3.41 13.54 -16.30
N ASP A 129 3.14 14.37 -15.31
CA ASP A 129 3.88 14.41 -14.06
C ASP A 129 3.49 13.23 -13.17
N ALA A 130 4.44 12.70 -12.41
CA ALA A 130 4.12 11.68 -11.42
C ALA A 130 3.35 12.30 -10.25
N PRO A 131 2.46 11.56 -9.57
CA PRO A 131 1.94 11.98 -8.28
C PRO A 131 3.09 12.23 -7.28
N LYS A 132 2.80 12.90 -6.16
CA LYS A 132 3.82 13.11 -5.12
C LYS A 132 4.10 11.80 -4.40
N GLN A 133 5.35 11.52 -4.02
CA GLN A 133 5.66 10.27 -3.31
C GLN A 133 4.97 10.20 -1.94
N THR A 134 5.08 11.24 -1.14
CA THR A 134 4.51 11.31 0.21
C THR A 134 3.49 12.43 0.32
N VAL A 135 2.51 12.24 1.20
CA VAL A 135 1.61 13.31 1.64
C VAL A 135 2.22 13.97 2.87
N ASP A 136 2.36 15.29 2.83
CA ASP A 136 2.74 16.07 4.01
C ASP A 136 1.49 16.34 4.85
N PHE A 137 1.30 15.53 5.90
CA PHE A 137 0.15 15.67 6.80
C PHE A 137 0.19 16.98 7.59
N GLU A 138 1.36 17.57 7.79
CA GLU A 138 1.53 18.86 8.47
C GLU A 138 1.04 20.00 7.56
N GLU A 139 1.35 19.92 6.27
CA GLU A 139 0.80 20.84 5.25
C GLU A 139 -0.72 20.69 5.11
N MET A 140 -1.25 19.45 5.17
CA MET A 140 -2.69 19.19 5.14
C MET A 140 -3.41 19.76 6.37
N ALA A 141 -2.85 19.58 7.57
CA ALA A 141 -3.38 20.14 8.81
C ALA A 141 -3.38 21.68 8.78
N ALA A 142 -2.28 22.28 8.31
CA ALA A 142 -2.17 23.74 8.17
C ALA A 142 -3.11 24.32 7.11
N ALA A 143 -3.33 23.63 5.99
CA ALA A 143 -4.28 24.03 4.94
C ALA A 143 -5.75 23.82 5.35
N SER A 144 -6.02 22.86 6.23
CA SER A 144 -7.34 22.64 6.85
C SER A 144 -7.68 23.65 7.96
N GLY A 145 -6.90 24.72 8.08
CA GLY A 145 -7.00 25.79 9.09
C GLY A 145 -8.30 26.59 9.06
N SER A 146 -9.42 25.95 9.39
CA SER A 146 -10.64 26.54 9.91
C SER A 146 -11.55 25.57 10.68
N LEU A 147 -11.12 24.34 10.98
CA LEU A 147 -11.83 23.55 11.99
C LEU A 147 -11.31 24.00 13.36
N ASP A 148 -11.95 25.05 13.90
CA ASP A 148 -11.93 25.35 15.34
C ASP A 148 -12.48 24.11 16.06
N LEU A 149 -11.63 23.11 16.27
CA LEU A 149 -11.81 22.08 17.28
C LEU A 149 -11.51 22.77 18.61
N ASP A 150 -12.47 23.59 19.03
CA ASP A 150 -12.50 24.19 20.35
C ASP A 150 -12.52 23.05 21.41
N GLU A 151 -11.89 23.30 22.57
CA GLU A 151 -11.79 22.36 23.69
C GLU A 151 -13.15 21.79 24.15
N ASN A 152 -14.27 22.42 23.79
CA ASN A 152 -15.63 21.93 23.99
C ASN A 152 -16.00 20.70 23.15
N PHE A 153 -15.22 20.30 22.13
CA PHE A 153 -15.47 19.05 21.38
C PHE A 153 -15.09 17.81 22.19
N TYR A 154 -14.02 17.90 22.99
CA TYR A 154 -13.75 16.96 24.07
C TYR A 154 -14.57 17.42 25.26
N GLY A 155 -15.87 17.13 25.20
CA GLY A 155 -16.85 17.61 26.16
C GLY A 155 -16.28 17.69 27.57
N ASP A 156 -16.25 18.92 28.09
CA ASP A 156 -16.29 19.23 29.52
C ASP A 156 -17.65 18.73 30.05
N GLN A 157 -17.91 17.44 29.89
CA GLN A 157 -18.89 16.73 30.68
C GLN A 157 -18.14 16.40 31.95
N ASP A 158 -18.22 17.34 32.90
CA ASP A 158 -18.25 16.96 34.30
C ASP A 158 -19.00 15.63 34.39
N PHE A 159 -18.31 14.61 34.86
CA PHE A 159 -18.83 13.25 34.98
C PHE A 159 -20.01 13.32 35.97
N ASP A 160 -21.22 13.58 35.46
CA ASP A 160 -22.41 13.76 36.27
C ASP A 160 -22.85 12.38 36.73
N MET A 161 -22.45 12.06 37.96
CA MET A 161 -22.72 10.79 38.61
C MET A 161 -24.23 10.54 38.79
N GLU A 162 -25.08 11.56 38.58
CA GLU A 162 -26.54 11.45 38.61
C GLU A 162 -27.16 10.83 37.36
N ASP A 163 -26.47 10.83 36.22
CA ASP A 163 -26.92 10.18 34.95
C ASP A 163 -26.42 8.72 34.84
N PHE A 164 -25.77 8.20 35.89
CA PHE A 164 -25.40 6.80 36.00
C PHE A 164 -26.64 5.96 36.34
N ASP A 165 -27.39 5.55 35.31
CA ASP A 165 -28.55 4.67 35.46
C ASP A 165 -28.11 3.26 35.91
N GLN A 166 -28.01 3.09 37.23
CA GLN A 166 -27.59 1.86 37.88
C GLN A 166 -28.57 0.69 37.61
N GLU A 167 -29.76 0.95 37.04
CA GLU A 167 -30.73 -0.08 36.65
C GLU A 167 -30.47 -0.69 35.26
N GLY A 168 -29.61 -0.08 34.43
CA GLY A 168 -29.22 -0.60 33.12
C GLY A 168 -28.13 -1.69 33.17
N PHE A 169 -27.49 -1.86 34.33
CA PHE A 169 -26.42 -2.84 34.54
C PHE A 169 -26.94 -4.01 35.41
N ASP A 170 -27.93 -4.74 34.89
CA ASP A 170 -28.27 -6.07 35.39
C ASP A 170 -27.14 -7.03 35.00
N ILE A 171 -26.01 -6.95 35.72
CA ILE A 171 -25.01 -8.01 35.76
C ILE A 171 -25.67 -9.17 36.52
N GLY A 172 -26.43 -9.95 35.77
CA GLY A 172 -26.95 -11.22 36.22
C GLY A 172 -25.77 -12.14 36.57
N GLY A 173 -25.53 -12.32 37.86
CA GLY A 173 -24.79 -13.47 38.38
C GLY A 173 -23.47 -13.16 39.07
N ASP A 174 -23.52 -13.12 40.40
CA ASP A 174 -22.62 -13.83 41.32
C ASP A 174 -21.10 -13.76 41.05
N ALA A 175 -20.41 -12.87 41.77
CA ALA A 175 -19.12 -13.19 42.38
C ALA A 175 -18.75 -12.14 43.42
N SER A 176 -19.08 -12.44 44.67
CA SER A 176 -18.36 -11.89 45.82
C SER A 176 -16.89 -12.32 45.76
N THR A 177 -16.00 -11.41 45.35
CA THR A 177 -14.57 -11.51 45.64
C THR A 177 -14.04 -10.14 46.08
N PRO A 178 -13.77 -9.94 47.38
CA PRO A 178 -13.06 -8.75 47.83
C PRO A 178 -11.60 -8.85 47.39
N TYR A 179 -11.16 -7.91 46.57
CA TYR A 179 -9.75 -7.70 46.25
C TYR A 179 -9.00 -7.31 47.53
N GLU A 180 -8.10 -8.18 48.00
CA GLU A 180 -7.12 -7.84 49.04
C GLU A 180 -6.07 -6.88 48.47
N GLU A 181 -5.88 -5.77 49.19
CA GLU A 181 -4.80 -4.80 49.05
C GLU A 181 -3.47 -5.46 49.44
N GLU A 182 -2.61 -5.80 48.48
CA GLU A 182 -1.18 -6.01 48.78
C GLU A 182 -0.42 -4.69 48.62
N LYS A 183 -0.12 -4.09 49.78
CA LYS A 183 0.72 -2.91 49.96
C LYS A 183 2.16 -3.37 50.27
N PHE A 184 3.14 -2.86 49.53
CA PHE A 184 4.55 -2.91 49.91
C PHE A 184 4.82 -2.08 51.18
#